data_AF-A0A3N7B8K7-F1
#
_entry.id   AF-A0A3N7B8K7-F1
#
_cell.length_a   1.000
_cell.length_b   1.000
_cell.length_c   1.000
_cell.angle_alpha   90.00
_cell.angle_beta   90.00
_cell.angle_gamma   90.00
#
_symmetry.space_group_name_H-M   'P 1'
#
loop_
_entity.id
_entity.type
_entity.pdbx_description
1 polymer ?
#
loop_
_entity_poly.entity_id
_entity_poly.type
_entity_poly.pdbx_seq_one_letter_code
_entity_poly.pdbx_strand_id
1 'polypeptide(L)'
;MPISDRVLLRCSRGYRFELDALVAMWMQEGVKYVGVLGVGASKVEDIIDELCVGDGSNPYPMLTACHAPHETIDDAMFLANQLSGDFIGEVRIVDL
;
A
#
# COMPACT_ATOMS: atom_id res chain seq x y z
N MET A 1 5.04 -2.61 20.93
CA MET A 1 5.33 -2.08 19.58
C MET A 1 4.24 -1.08 19.24
N PRO A 2 4.54 0.06 18.59
CA PRO A 2 3.51 0.94 18.10
C PRO A 2 2.70 0.22 17.03
N ILE A 3 1.39 0.39 17.09
CA ILE A 3 0.45 -0.06 16.07
C ILE A 3 0.77 0.76 14.81
N SER A 4 1.02 0.08 13.68
CA SER A 4 1.32 0.75 12.41
C SER A 4 0.09 0.72 11.52
N ASP A 5 -0.30 1.88 11.00
CA ASP A 5 -1.44 1.98 10.10
C ASP A 5 -1.19 1.19 8.81
N ARG A 6 -2.28 0.64 8.28
CA ARG A 6 -2.32 -0.15 7.05
C ARG A 6 -3.20 0.54 6.04
N VAL A 7 -2.80 0.52 4.76
CA VAL A 7 -3.55 1.20 3.69
C VAL A 7 -4.13 0.17 2.74
N LEU A 8 -5.37 0.39 2.32
CA LEU A 8 -5.91 -0.17 1.08
C LEU A 8 -6.09 0.96 0.08
N LEU A 9 -5.30 0.94 -1.00
CA LEU A 9 -5.30 1.93 -2.06
C LEU A 9 -6.22 1.48 -3.20
N ARG A 10 -7.32 2.21 -3.39
CA ARG A 10 -8.27 1.97 -4.49
C ARG A 10 -7.95 2.87 -5.67
N CYS A 11 -7.47 2.25 -6.75
CA CYS A 11 -7.09 2.91 -7.99
C CYS A 11 -8.26 2.92 -8.97
N SER A 12 -8.90 4.07 -9.12
CA SER A 12 -10.01 4.23 -10.07
C SER A 12 -9.54 4.31 -11.53
N ARG A 13 -8.32 4.82 -11.74
CA ARG A 13 -7.74 5.10 -13.07
C ARG A 13 -6.31 4.58 -13.24
N GLY A 14 -5.80 3.83 -12.26
CA GLY A 14 -4.39 3.44 -12.18
C GLY A 14 -3.50 4.54 -11.64
N TYR A 15 -2.23 4.52 -12.03
CA TYR A 15 -1.23 5.48 -11.56
C TYR A 15 -1.67 6.93 -11.79
N ARG A 16 -1.41 7.75 -10.78
CA ARG A 16 -1.49 9.20 -10.88
C ARG A 16 -0.30 9.83 -10.16
N PHE A 17 0.07 11.04 -10.56
CA PHE A 17 1.24 11.75 -10.02
C PHE A 17 1.14 12.03 -8.52
N GLU A 18 -0.07 12.02 -7.95
CA GLU A 18 -0.28 12.19 -6.51
C GLU A 18 0.20 10.97 -5.69
N LEU A 19 0.38 9.80 -6.32
CA LEU A 19 0.85 8.58 -5.65
C LEU A 19 2.19 8.80 -4.96
N ASP A 20 3.14 9.45 -5.63
CA ASP A 20 4.48 9.70 -5.13
C ASP A 20 4.46 10.46 -3.78
N ALA A 21 3.60 11.47 -3.69
CA ALA A 21 3.42 12.26 -2.46
C ALA A 21 2.73 11.45 -1.35
N LEU A 22 1.75 10.61 -1.71
CA LEU A 22 1.08 9.72 -0.75
C LEU A 22 2.07 8.69 -0.17
N VAL A 23 2.90 8.05 -0.99
CA VAL A 23 3.90 7.09 -0.54
C VAL A 23 4.92 7.76 0.39
N ALA A 24 5.40 8.96 0.04
CA ALA A 24 6.31 9.72 0.89
C ALA A 24 5.69 10.03 2.28
N MET A 25 4.42 10.44 2.31
CA MET A 25 3.68 10.66 3.55
C MET A 25 3.51 9.36 4.36
N TRP A 26 3.16 8.25 3.71
CA TRP A 26 3.00 6.94 4.37
C TRP A 26 4.31 6.43 4.99
N MET A 27 5.44 6.64 4.33
CA MET A 27 6.76 6.34 4.90
C MET A 27 7.04 7.16 6.16
N GLN A 28 6.67 8.45 6.16
CA GLN A 28 6.83 9.33 7.33
C GLN A 28 5.90 8.93 8.50
N GLU A 29 4.68 8.50 8.18
CA GLU A 29 3.70 8.01 9.16
C GLU A 29 4.03 6.60 9.69
N GLY A 30 5.00 5.91 9.10
CA GLY A 30 5.39 4.57 9.52
C GLY A 30 4.45 3.47 9.02
N VAL A 31 3.66 3.71 7.97
CA VAL A 31 2.80 2.70 7.34
C VAL A 31 3.65 1.50 6.93
N LYS A 32 3.21 0.29 7.29
CA LYS A 32 3.96 -0.95 7.00
C LYS A 32 3.34 -1.80 5.91
N TYR A 33 2.09 -1.56 5.56
CA TYR A 33 1.39 -2.34 4.54
C TYR A 33 0.52 -1.46 3.64
N VAL A 34 0.59 -1.72 2.33
CA VAL A 34 -0.30 -1.16 1.32
C VAL A 34 -0.85 -2.27 0.43
N GLY A 35 -2.14 -2.54 0.51
CA GLY A 35 -2.86 -3.37 -0.47
C GLY A 35 -3.38 -2.48 -1.60
N VAL A 36 -3.11 -2.83 -2.86
CA VAL A 36 -3.51 -2.05 -4.03
C VAL A 36 -4.59 -2.79 -4.80
N LEU A 37 -5.72 -2.13 -5.08
CA LEU A 37 -6.82 -2.69 -5.84
C LEU A 37 -7.31 -1.75 -6.94
N GLY A 38 -7.93 -2.30 -7.97
CA GLY A 38 -8.52 -1.55 -9.07
C GLY A 38 -7.66 -1.48 -10.33
N VAL A 39 -7.88 -0.43 -11.14
CA VAL A 39 -7.26 -0.31 -12.46
C VAL A 39 -5.75 -0.22 -12.30
N GLY A 40 -4.99 -1.07 -13.00
CA GLY A 40 -3.54 -1.02 -13.02
C GLY A 40 -2.85 -1.30 -11.68
N ALA A 41 -3.51 -2.03 -10.77
CA ALA A 41 -3.00 -2.30 -9.42
C ALA A 41 -1.55 -2.82 -9.38
N SER A 42 -1.20 -3.79 -10.24
CA SER A 42 0.18 -4.30 -10.33
C SER A 42 1.19 -3.23 -10.73
N LYS A 43 0.88 -2.37 -11.70
CA LYS A 43 1.78 -1.27 -12.07
C LYS A 43 1.90 -0.23 -10.95
N VAL A 44 0.82 0.03 -10.23
CA VAL A 44 0.84 0.97 -9.09
C VAL A 44 1.67 0.39 -7.95
N GLU A 45 1.55 -0.90 -7.65
CA GLU A 45 2.40 -1.62 -6.71
C GLU A 45 3.88 -1.52 -7.09
N ASP A 46 4.23 -1.83 -8.35
CA ASP A 46 5.63 -1.73 -8.83
C ASP A 46 6.23 -0.33 -8.57
N ILE A 47 5.42 0.73 -8.77
CA ILE A 47 5.85 2.11 -8.52
C ILE A 47 5.99 2.39 -7.01
N ILE A 48 5.09 1.87 -6.17
CA ILE A 48 5.22 2.00 -4.71
C ILE A 48 6.51 1.32 -4.24
N ASP A 49 6.81 0.12 -4.75
CA ASP A 49 8.03 -0.61 -4.43
C ASP A 49 9.27 0.19 -4.87
N GLU A 50 9.29 0.73 -6.08
CA GLU A 50 10.37 1.57 -6.59
C GLU A 50 10.60 2.80 -5.70
N LEU A 51 9.52 3.49 -5.30
CA LEU A 51 9.59 4.65 -4.41
C LEU A 51 10.09 4.29 -3.01
N CYS A 52 9.73 3.11 -2.49
CA CYS A 52 10.20 2.61 -1.20
C CYS A 52 11.68 2.21 -1.24
N VAL A 53 12.16 1.67 -2.36
CA VAL A 53 13.59 1.34 -2.57
C VAL A 53 14.42 2.61 -2.74
N GLY A 54 13.89 3.60 -3.46
CA GLY A 54 14.58 4.86 -3.76
C GLY A 54 15.91 4.62 -4.48
N ASP A 55 16.98 5.25 -4.01
CA ASP A 55 18.35 5.03 -4.53
C ASP A 55 19.05 3.79 -3.92
N GLY A 56 18.36 3.05 -3.05
CA GLY A 56 18.87 1.88 -2.36
C GLY A 56 19.79 2.17 -1.17
N SER A 57 20.08 3.44 -0.85
CA SER A 57 20.93 3.80 0.29
C SER A 57 20.22 3.65 1.65
N ASN A 58 18.91 3.89 1.68
CA ASN A 58 18.06 3.77 2.85
C ASN A 58 16.64 3.33 2.46
N PRO A 59 16.45 2.08 2.02
CA PRO A 59 15.15 1.60 1.58
C PRO A 59 14.16 1.53 2.76
N TYR A 60 12.91 1.88 2.49
CA TYR A 60 11.83 1.78 3.46
C TYR A 60 11.12 0.42 3.35
N PRO A 61 11.07 -0.41 4.41
CA PRO A 61 10.47 -1.74 4.33
C PRO A 61 8.94 -1.65 4.45
N MET A 62 8.27 -1.35 3.34
CA MET A 62 6.82 -1.41 3.18
C MET A 62 6.44 -2.73 2.50
N LEU A 63 5.52 -3.48 3.09
CA LEU A 63 4.92 -4.63 2.43
C LEU A 63 3.83 -4.16 1.48
N THR A 64 3.86 -4.63 0.25
CA THR A 64 2.86 -4.35 -0.78
C THR A 64 2.15 -5.62 -1.21
N ALA A 65 0.90 -5.48 -1.67
CA ALA A 65 0.17 -6.55 -2.33
C ALA A 65 -0.79 -5.97 -3.37
N CYS A 66 -0.67 -6.33 -4.64
CA CYS A 66 -1.70 -6.04 -5.63
C CYS A 66 -2.79 -7.12 -5.66
N HIS A 67 -4.02 -6.66 -5.85
CA HIS A 67 -5.20 -7.50 -6.03
C HIS A 67 -5.63 -7.54 -7.49
N ALA A 68 -6.11 -8.70 -7.93
CA ALA A 68 -6.63 -8.94 -9.25
C ALA A 68 -7.86 -8.07 -9.54
N PRO A 69 -8.18 -7.78 -10.83
CA PRO A 69 -9.26 -6.86 -11.18
C PRO A 69 -10.67 -7.24 -10.69
N HIS A 70 -10.89 -8.51 -10.32
CA HIS A 70 -12.17 -9.01 -9.82
C HIS A 70 -12.25 -9.08 -8.30
N GLU A 71 -11.12 -8.89 -7.60
CA GLU A 71 -11.08 -8.85 -6.14
C GLU A 71 -11.67 -7.54 -5.62
N THR A 72 -12.35 -7.65 -4.50
CA THR A 72 -13.08 -6.55 -3.86
C THR A 72 -12.28 -5.93 -2.71
N ILE A 73 -12.81 -4.85 -2.14
CA ILE A 73 -12.27 -4.28 -0.90
C ILE A 73 -12.33 -5.32 0.23
N ASP A 74 -13.35 -6.18 0.27
CA ASP A 74 -13.48 -7.20 1.31
C ASP A 74 -12.40 -8.29 1.17
N ASP A 75 -12.05 -8.67 -0.06
CA ASP A 75 -10.94 -9.61 -0.32
C ASP A 75 -9.59 -9.00 0.11
N ALA A 76 -9.37 -7.73 -0.21
CA ALA A 76 -8.17 -7.01 0.21
C ALA A 76 -8.10 -6.80 1.73
N MET A 77 -9.23 -6.48 2.35
CA MET A 77 -9.37 -6.38 3.81
C MET A 77 -9.14 -7.73 4.48
N PHE A 78 -9.62 -8.81 3.87
CA PHE A 78 -9.39 -10.17 4.35
C PHE A 78 -7.88 -10.48 4.39
N LEU A 79 -7.15 -10.24 3.29
CA LEU A 79 -5.70 -10.42 3.24
C LEU A 79 -4.99 -9.54 4.27
N ALA A 80 -5.33 -8.25 4.33
CA ALA A 80 -4.74 -7.33 5.30
C ALA A 80 -4.89 -7.86 6.73
N ASN A 81 -6.05 -8.39 7.08
CA ASN A 81 -6.34 -8.96 8.40
C ASN A 81 -5.68 -10.32 8.68
N GLN A 82 -5.12 -11.00 7.68
CA GLN A 82 -4.27 -12.17 7.92
C GLN A 82 -2.84 -11.78 8.35
N LEU A 83 -2.44 -10.53 8.15
CA LEU A 83 -1.11 -10.06 8.56
C LEU A 83 -1.01 -9.94 10.08
N SER A 84 0.19 -10.17 10.61
CA SER A 84 0.49 -10.17 12.04
C SER A 84 1.87 -9.56 12.33
N GLY A 85 2.29 -9.49 13.60
CA GLY A 85 3.60 -8.93 13.96
C GLY A 85 3.63 -7.40 13.86
N ASP A 86 4.48 -6.84 13.01
CA ASP A 86 4.59 -5.39 12.83
C ASP A 86 3.49 -4.80 11.93
N PHE A 87 2.67 -5.66 11.31
CA PHE A 87 1.58 -5.29 10.42
C PHE A 87 0.21 -5.28 11.12
N ILE A 88 0.18 -4.90 12.40
CA ILE A 88 -1.06 -4.84 13.18
C ILE A 88 -1.45 -3.36 13.29
N GLY A 89 -2.69 -3.03 12.91
CA GLY A 89 -3.25 -1.69 13.06
C GLY A 89 -4.54 -1.44 12.29
N GLU A 90 -5.05 -0.21 12.36
CA GLU A 90 -6.26 0.14 11.63
C GLU A 90 -5.99 0.10 10.12
N VAL A 91 -6.97 -0.40 9.36
CA VAL A 91 -6.91 -0.36 7.90
C VAL A 91 -7.70 0.84 7.43
N ARG A 92 -7.02 1.77 6.78
CA ARG A 92 -7.64 2.93 6.13
C ARG A 92 -7.73 2.71 4.63
N ILE A 93 -8.86 3.10 4.05
CA ILE A 93 -9.08 3.04 2.60
C ILE A 93 -8.72 4.41 2.02
N VAL A 94 -7.88 4.44 1.01
CA VAL A 94 -7.45 5.65 0.31
C VAL A 94 -7.79 5.52 -1.17
N ASP A 95 -8.35 6.58 -1.76
CA ASP A 95 -8.67 6.65 -3.18
C ASP A 95 -7.58 7.35 -3.98
N LEU A 96 -7.19 6.74 -5.10
CA LEU A 96 -6.31 7.30 -6.13
C LEU A 96 -7.11 7.67 -7.39
#